data_AF-A0A3S4IKJ6-F1
#
_entry.id   AF-A0A3S4IKJ6-F1
#
_cell.length_a   1.000
_cell.length_b   1.000
_cell.length_c   1.000
_cell.angle_alpha   90.00
_cell.angle_beta   90.00
_cell.angle_gamma   90.00
#
_symmetry.space_group_name_H-M   'P 1'
#
loop_
_entity.id
_entity.type
_entity.pdbx_description
1 polymer ?
#
loop_
_entity_poly.entity_id
_entity_poly.type
_entity_poly.pdbx_seq_one_letter_code
_entity_poly.pdbx_strand_id
1 'polypeptide(L)' 'MKAWPALVDERDSVAIKLFDNPLEQQQAMWCGLRRLLLLNIPSPIKYLHEKLPNKSQAGAVLLTRTAKYWS' A
#
# COMPACT_ATOMS: atom_id res chain seq x y z
N MET A 1 5.89 7.01 -37.90
CA MET A 1 4.96 7.43 -36.82
C MET A 1 5.54 6.91 -35.50
N LYS A 2 5.77 7.77 -34.51
CA LYS A 2 6.34 7.37 -33.20
C LYS A 2 5.30 7.68 -32.13
N ALA A 3 4.87 6.64 -31.43
CA ALA A 3 3.98 6.76 -30.29
C ALA A 3 4.77 6.55 -29.00
N TRP A 4 4.36 7.22 -27.93
CA TRP A 4 5.01 7.21 -26.64
C TRP A 4 4.06 6.58 -25.61
N PRO A 5 4.32 5.35 -25.14
CA PRO A 5 3.45 4.71 -24.17
C PRO A 5 3.60 5.35 -22.78
N ALA A 6 2.50 5.55 -22.07
CA ALA A 6 2.49 5.95 -20.67
C ALA A 6 1.47 5.18 -19.84
N LEU A 7 1.79 5.06 -18.55
CA LEU A 7 0.83 4.66 -17.54
C LEU A 7 -0.15 5.81 -17.30
N VAL A 8 -1.44 5.50 -17.20
CA VAL A 8 -2.50 6.47 -16.92
C VAL A 8 -3.31 6.02 -15.71
N ASP A 9 -3.56 6.96 -14.80
CA ASP A 9 -4.39 6.74 -13.62
C ASP A 9 -5.87 6.60 -14.02
N GLU A 10 -6.48 5.46 -13.72
CA GLU A 10 -7.91 5.17 -13.92
C GLU A 10 -8.68 5.04 -12.61
N ARG A 11 -8.14 5.60 -11.53
CA ARG A 11 -8.65 5.50 -10.16
C ARG A 11 -8.47 4.11 -9.57
N ASP A 12 -9.23 3.13 -9.99
CA ASP A 12 -9.16 1.80 -9.37
C ASP A 12 -8.13 0.89 -10.06
N SER A 13 -7.60 1.35 -11.19
CA SER A 13 -6.62 0.66 -12.03
C SER A 13 -5.58 1.62 -12.61
N VAL A 14 -4.59 1.04 -13.29
CA VAL A 14 -3.65 1.76 -14.16
C VAL A 14 -3.74 1.16 -15.55
N ALA A 15 -3.88 2.00 -16.57
CA ALA A 15 -3.89 1.58 -17.97
C ALA A 15 -2.63 2.02 -18.71
N ILE A 16 -2.38 1.43 -19.87
CA ILE A 16 -1.33 1.84 -20.80
C ILE A 16 -2.01 2.57 -21.97
N LYS A 17 -1.61 3.81 -22.24
CA LYS A 17 -2.09 4.60 -23.39
C LYS A 17 -0.92 5.12 -24.23
N LEU A 18 -1.16 5.26 -25.52
CA LEU A 18 -0.21 5.83 -26.46
C LEU A 18 -0.45 7.34 -26.60
N PHE A 19 0.61 8.12 -26.55
CA PHE A 19 0.61 9.55 -26.75
C PHE A 19 1.45 9.92 -27.96
N ASP A 20 1.05 10.97 -28.67
CA ASP A 20 1.80 11.51 -29.81
C ASP A 20 2.84 12.56 -29.36
N ASN A 21 2.66 13.13 -28.16
CA ASN A 21 3.52 14.15 -27.57
C ASN A 21 4.32 13.59 -26.38
N PRO A 22 5.67 13.69 -26.38
CA PRO A 22 6.49 13.22 -25.26
C PRO A 22 6.25 13.97 -23.94
N LEU A 23 5.85 15.24 -23.98
CA LEU A 23 5.56 16.01 -22.76
C LEU A 23 4.29 15.50 -22.05
N GLU A 24 3.24 15.23 -22.82
CA GLU A 24 2.00 14.64 -22.32
C GLU A 24 2.24 13.23 -21.78
N GLN A 25 3.06 12.44 -22.48
CA GLN A 25 3.47 11.12 -22.04
C GLN A 25 4.16 11.17 -20.68
N GLN A 26 5.10 12.10 -20.47
CA GLN A 26 5.83 12.21 -19.21
C GLN A 26 4.90 12.57 -18.04
N GLN A 27 3.97 13.50 -18.26
CA GLN A 27 3.00 13.91 -17.26
C GLN A 27 2.05 12.77 -16.89
N ALA A 28 1.54 12.04 -17.89
CA ALA A 28 0.71 10.87 -17.68
C ALA A 28 1.45 9.78 -16.91
N MET A 29 2.68 9.45 -17.34
CA MET A 29 3.53 8.43 -16.72
C MET A 29 3.72 8.66 -15.22
N TRP A 30 3.96 9.90 -14.81
CA TRP A 30 4.16 10.24 -13.39
C TRP A 30 2.91 9.94 -12.54
N CYS A 31 1.73 10.32 -13.03
CA CYS A 31 0.46 10.03 -12.38
C CYS A 31 0.16 8.53 -12.33
N GLY A 32 0.34 7.82 -13.45
CA GLY A 32 0.11 6.39 -13.54
C GLY A 32 1.05 5.57 -12.64
N LEU A 33 2.33 5.93 -12.57
CA LEU A 33 3.30 5.26 -11.69
C LEU A 33 2.94 5.46 -10.21
N ARG A 34 2.56 6.68 -9.82
CA ARG A 34 2.09 6.96 -8.45
C ARG A 34 0.88 6.10 -8.08
N ARG A 35 -0.10 5.99 -8.98
CA ARG A 35 -1.28 5.14 -8.77
C ARG A 35 -0.88 3.67 -8.65
N LEU A 36 0.02 3.18 -9.50
CA LEU A 36 0.49 1.80 -9.46
C LEU A 36 1.09 1.45 -8.10
N LEU A 37 1.92 2.34 -7.56
CA LEU A 37 2.53 2.17 -6.24
C LEU A 37 1.46 2.19 -5.13
N LEU A 38 0.49 3.12 -5.19
CA LEU A 38 -0.58 3.19 -4.19
C LEU A 38 -1.47 1.94 -4.18
N LEU A 39 -1.72 1.32 -5.34
CA LEU A 39 -2.53 0.10 -5.43
C LEU A 39 -1.79 -1.13 -4.90
N ASN A 40 -0.46 -1.18 -5.05
CA ASN A 40 0.34 -2.36 -4.70
C ASN A 40 0.94 -2.29 -3.28
N ILE A 41 1.11 -1.10 -2.71
CA ILE A 41 1.71 -0.95 -1.38
C ILE A 41 0.61 -1.03 -0.31
N PRO A 42 0.64 -2.03 0.59
CA PRO A 42 -0.26 -2.06 1.72
C PRO A 42 -0.06 -0.82 2.59
N SER A 43 -1.16 -0.19 3.03
CA SER A 43 -1.11 1.04 3.82
C SER A 43 -0.04 0.95 4.93
N PRO A 44 0.85 1.94 5.06
CA PRO A 44 1.92 1.91 6.06
C PRO A 44 1.38 1.80 7.49
N ILE A 45 0.15 2.25 7.76
CA ILE A 45 -0.54 2.03 9.03
C ILE A 45 -0.81 0.53 9.24
N LYS A 46 -1.38 -0.17 8.25
CA LYS A 46 -1.61 -1.62 8.34
C LYS A 46 -0.29 -2.37 8.55
N TYR A 47 0.75 -2.02 7.79
CA TYR A 47 2.07 -2.62 7.94
C TYR A 47 2.67 -2.38 9.33
N LEU A 48 2.49 -1.17 9.89
CA LEU A 48 2.95 -0.82 11.23
C LEU A 48 2.20 -1.59 12.32
N HIS A 49 0.87 -1.74 12.19
CA HIS A 49 0.05 -2.53 13.11
C HIS A 49 0.40 -4.03 13.10
N GLU A 50 0.76 -4.60 11.94
CA GLU A 50 1.19 -6.00 11.85
C GLU A 50 2.60 -6.23 12.40
N LYS A 51 3.51 -5.26 12.25
CA LYS A 51 4.91 -5.39 12.67
C LYS A 51 5.21 -4.87 14.08
N LEU A 52 4.33 -4.06 14.68
CA LEU A 52 4.36 -3.73 16.09
C LEU A 52 3.36 -4.64 16.82
N PRO A 53 3.75 -5.84 17.26
CA PRO A 53 2.87 -6.65 18.07
C PRO A 53 2.47 -5.82 19.30
N ASN A 54 1.17 -5.69 19.51
CA ASN A 54 0.56 -4.98 20.63
C ASN A 54 1.29 -5.34 21.94
N LYS A 55 2.21 -4.47 22.37
CA LYS A 55 2.89 -4.59 23.69
C LYS A 55 1.88 -4.58 24.85
N SER A 56 0.64 -4.16 24.59
CA SER A 56 -0.44 -4.06 25.57
C SER A 56 -1.11 -5.39 25.92
N GLN A 57 -1.03 -6.44 25.08
CA GLN A 57 -1.70 -7.73 25.37
C GLN A 57 -0.83 -8.73 26.14
N ALA A 58 0.50 -8.61 26.08
CA ALA A 58 1.39 -9.52 26.80
C ALA A 58 1.30 -9.38 28.33
N GLY A 59 0.93 -8.19 28.84
CA GLY A 59 0.76 -7.96 30.29
C GLY A 59 -0.49 -8.60 30.88
N ALA A 60 -1.60 -8.67 30.13
CA ALA A 60 -2.87 -9.18 30.63
C ALA A 60 -2.95 -10.73 30.63
N VAL A 61 -2.20 -11.39 29.75
CA VAL A 61 -2.22 -12.86 29.63
C VAL A 61 -1.41 -13.56 30.75
N LEU A 62 -0.45 -12.87 31.37
CA LEU A 62 0.32 -13.46 32.48
C LEU A 62 -0.43 -13.44 33.82
N LEU A 63 -1.38 -12.53 34.01
CA LEU A 63 -2.14 -12.41 35.26
C LEU A 63 -3.36 -13.36 35.35
N THR A 64 -3.78 -13.97 34.23
CA THR A 64 -4.92 -14.90 34.22
C THR A 64 -4.52 -16.38 34.33
N ARG A 65 -3.23 -16.72 34.17
CA ARG A 65 -2.73 -18.10 34.36
C ARG A 65 -2.29 -18.44 35.79
N THR A 66 -2.05 -17.46 36.66
CA THR A 66 -1.62 -17.70 38.05
C THR A 66 -2.78 -17.79 39.05
N ALA A 67 -3.96 -17.25 38.71
CA ALA A 67 -5.14 -17.29 39.58
C ALA A 67 -5.83 -18.66 39.63
N LYS A 68 -5.49 -19.61 38.74
CA LYS A 68 -6.12 -20.95 38.68
C LYS A 68 -5.42 -22.02 39.52
N TYR A 69 -4.28 -21.71 40.16
CA TYR A 69 -3.49 -22.66 40.95
C TYR A 69 -3.67 -22.53 42.48
N TRP A 70 -4.65 -21.75 42.94
CA TRP A 70 -4.96 -21.54 44.36
C TRP A 70 -6.46 -21.74 44.67
N SER A 71 -7.05 -22.82 44.17
CA SER A 71 -8.37 -23.28 44.63
C SER A 71 -8.40 -24.79 44.80
#